data_AF-A0A930N3P4-F1
#
_entry.id   AF-A0A930N3P4-F1
#
_cell.length_a   1.000
_cell.length_b   1.000
_cell.length_c   1.000
_cell.angle_alpha   90.00
_cell.angle_beta   90.00
_cell.angle_gamma   90.00
#
_symmetry.space_group_name_H-M   'P 1'
#
loop_
_entity.id
_entity.type
_entity.pdbx_description
1 polymer ?
#
loop_
_entity_poly.entity_id
_entity_poly.type
_entity_poly.pdbx_seq_one_letter_code
_entity_poly.pdbx_strand_id
1 'polypeptide(L)'
;SSHHDMAGYLNTMFIPGAEELVIFAATLVGATAGFLWYNSYPAQVFMGDTGSLALGGIIGVFAILIRKELLLPILCGIFIAEFTSSFIQRFYFKYTRMRTGKGVRVFKMAPLHHHFQLPGGAATDSILKRPIAKIPEAKLPMRFWLIGILLAVVTIVTLKIR
;
A
#
# COMPACT_ATOMS: atom_id res chain seq x y z
N SER A 1 -29.66 -14.43 13.83
CA SER A 1 -30.12 -15.10 12.60
C SER A 1 -29.57 -14.48 11.31
N SER A 2 -29.41 -13.16 11.17
CA SER A 2 -28.85 -12.54 9.95
C SER A 2 -27.35 -12.80 9.70
N HIS A 3 -26.55 -12.92 10.77
CA HIS A 3 -25.10 -13.10 10.67
C HIS A 3 -24.69 -14.50 10.18
N HIS A 4 -25.50 -15.53 10.47
CA HIS A 4 -25.27 -16.89 9.96
C HIS A 4 -25.57 -16.98 8.46
N ASP A 5 -26.63 -16.32 7.99
CA ASP A 5 -27.01 -16.30 6.58
C ASP A 5 -25.97 -15.55 5.72
N MET A 6 -25.40 -14.46 6.23
CA MET A 6 -24.33 -13.72 5.54
C MET A 6 -22.99 -14.47 5.55
N ALA A 7 -22.66 -15.19 6.64
CA ALA A 7 -21.50 -16.07 6.68
C ALA A 7 -21.62 -17.26 5.72
N GLY A 8 -22.83 -17.81 5.57
CA GLY A 8 -23.16 -18.83 4.57
C GLY A 8 -23.09 -18.30 3.13
N TYR A 9 -23.57 -17.08 2.88
CA TYR A 9 -23.51 -16.44 1.56
C TYR A 9 -22.08 -16.08 1.11
N LEU A 10 -21.18 -15.79 2.06
CA LEU A 10 -19.77 -15.52 1.80
C LEU A 10 -18.85 -16.76 1.89
N ASN A 11 -19.39 -17.95 2.17
CA ASN A 11 -18.62 -19.19 2.34
C ASN A 11 -17.42 -19.04 3.30
N THR A 12 -17.64 -18.31 4.40
CA THR A 12 -16.60 -17.98 5.39
C THR A 12 -16.96 -18.59 6.74
N MET A 13 -15.97 -19.19 7.43
CA MET A 13 -16.11 -19.72 8.79
C MET A 13 -16.62 -18.62 9.74
N PHE A 14 -17.71 -18.90 10.47
CA PHE A 14 -18.24 -17.98 11.48
C PHE A 14 -17.27 -17.93 12.67
N ILE A 15 -16.65 -16.77 12.91
CA ILE A 15 -15.76 -16.54 14.04
C ILE A 15 -16.55 -15.77 15.11
N PRO A 16 -16.81 -16.36 16.30
CA PRO A 16 -17.46 -15.66 17.40
C PRO A 16 -16.67 -14.40 17.80
N GLY A 17 -17.33 -13.25 17.92
CA GLY A 17 -16.69 -11.96 18.26
C GLY A 17 -16.12 -11.17 17.09
N ALA A 18 -16.28 -11.63 15.84
CA ALA A 18 -15.88 -10.87 14.65
C ALA A 18 -16.66 -9.55 14.48
N GLU A 19 -17.81 -9.41 15.13
CA GLU A 19 -18.65 -8.21 15.10
C GLU A 19 -17.92 -6.99 15.68
N GLU A 20 -17.16 -7.17 16.76
CA GLU A 20 -16.34 -6.12 17.37
C GLU A 20 -15.22 -5.64 16.42
N LEU A 21 -14.66 -6.55 15.62
CA LEU A 21 -13.66 -6.21 14.61
C LEU A 21 -14.25 -5.36 13.49
N VAL A 22 -15.51 -5.59 13.12
CA VAL A 22 -16.22 -4.79 12.12
C VAL A 22 -16.49 -3.38 12.65
N ILE A 23 -16.91 -3.24 13.92
CA ILE A 23 -17.13 -1.93 14.56
C ILE A 23 -15.81 -1.14 14.64
N PHE A 24 -14.73 -1.79 15.05
CA PHE A 24 -13.41 -1.18 15.08
C PHE A 24 -12.95 -0.74 13.67
N ALA A 25 -13.10 -1.62 12.66
CA ALA A 25 -12.75 -1.29 11.28
C ALA A 25 -13.57 -0.11 10.74
N ALA A 26 -14.88 -0.06 11.00
CA ALA A 26 -15.74 1.05 10.60
C ALA A 26 -15.30 2.38 11.24
N THR A 27 -14.94 2.34 12.53
CA THR A 27 -14.42 3.51 13.26
C THR A 27 -13.08 3.98 12.67
N LEU A 28 -12.19 3.03 12.33
CA LEU A 28 -10.91 3.32 11.69
C LEU A 28 -11.08 3.95 10.30
N VAL A 29 -12.03 3.46 9.50
CA VAL A 29 -12.39 4.05 8.21
C VAL A 29 -12.90 5.47 8.40
N GLY A 30 -13.77 5.71 9.38
CA GLY A 30 -14.25 7.06 9.71
C GLY A 30 -13.10 8.00 10.12
N ALA A 31 -12.20 7.54 10.98
CA ALA A 31 -11.05 8.32 11.43
C ALA A 31 -10.07 8.64 10.29
N THR A 32 -9.79 7.68 9.40
CA THR A 32 -8.91 7.87 8.25
C THR A 32 -9.54 8.75 7.17
N ALA A 33 -10.86 8.68 6.97
CA ALA A 33 -11.58 9.60 6.10
C ALA A 33 -11.55 11.04 6.65
N GLY A 34 -11.75 11.21 7.96
CA GLY A 34 -11.61 12.51 8.62
C GLY A 34 -10.19 13.07 8.53
N PHE A 35 -9.18 12.22 8.75
CA PHE A 35 -7.77 12.60 8.55
C PHE A 35 -7.49 13.02 7.11
N LEU A 36 -8.01 12.29 6.12
CA LEU A 36 -7.82 12.57 4.71
C LEU A 36 -8.35 13.96 4.31
N TRP A 37 -9.41 14.45 4.96
CA TRP A 37 -9.92 15.80 4.74
C TRP A 37 -8.85 16.88 4.97
N TYR A 38 -8.03 16.72 6.02
CA TYR A 38 -6.95 17.65 6.36
C TYR A 38 -5.61 17.28 5.71
N ASN A 39 -5.45 16.05 5.25
CA ASN A 39 -4.23 15.56 4.61
C ASN A 39 -4.23 15.70 3.08
N SER A 40 -5.42 15.88 2.47
CA SER A 40 -5.54 16.09 1.02
C SER A 40 -4.74 17.30 0.55
N TYR A 41 -4.16 17.22 -0.64
CA TYR A 41 -3.25 18.26 -1.14
C TYR A 41 -3.97 19.62 -1.27
N PRO A 42 -3.40 20.72 -0.73
CA PRO A 42 -2.16 20.82 0.06
C PRO A 42 -2.37 20.38 1.53
N ALA A 43 -1.52 19.47 2.03
CA ALA A 43 -1.67 18.87 3.34
C ALA A 43 -1.50 19.88 4.48
N GLN A 44 -2.46 19.90 5.41
CA GLN A 44 -2.41 20.70 6.64
C GLN A 44 -1.89 19.90 7.84
N VAL A 45 -2.20 18.60 7.85
CA VAL A 45 -1.78 17.66 8.90
C VAL A 45 -1.04 16.49 8.27
N PHE A 46 0.14 16.17 8.80
CA PHE A 46 0.92 14.99 8.41
C PHE A 46 0.66 13.83 9.36
N MET A 47 0.65 12.61 8.82
CA MET A 47 0.33 11.40 9.58
C MET A 47 1.41 11.03 10.62
N GLY A 48 2.67 11.29 10.28
CA GLY A 48 3.84 10.92 11.09
C GLY A 48 4.03 9.41 11.25
N ASP A 49 5.06 9.05 12.02
CA ASP A 49 5.41 7.66 12.31
C ASP A 49 4.35 6.98 13.19
N THR A 50 3.74 7.73 14.12
CA THR A 50 2.69 7.23 15.01
C THR A 50 1.49 6.70 14.23
N GLY A 51 0.98 7.45 13.26
CA GLY A 51 -0.17 7.01 12.46
C GLY A 51 0.18 5.90 11.48
N SER A 52 1.35 5.98 10.83
CA SER A 52 1.78 4.98 9.82
C SER A 52 2.07 3.61 10.41
N LEU A 53 2.81 3.55 11.52
CA LEU A 53 3.11 2.31 12.22
C LEU A 53 1.85 1.71 12.86
N ALA A 54 0.97 2.54 13.44
CA ALA A 54 -0.29 2.08 14.01
C ALA A 54 -1.20 1.46 12.96
N LEU A 55 -1.44 2.13 11.82
CA LEU A 55 -2.27 1.59 10.73
C LEU A 55 -1.69 0.31 10.14
N GLY A 56 -0.37 0.26 9.92
CA GLY A 56 0.30 -0.96 9.45
C GLY A 56 0.15 -2.12 10.43
N GLY A 57 0.34 -1.86 11.74
CA GLY A 57 0.16 -2.86 12.79
C GLY A 57 -1.27 -3.38 12.87
N ILE A 58 -2.26 -2.49 12.84
CA ILE A 58 -3.68 -2.85 12.83
C ILE A 58 -4.01 -3.75 11.64
N ILE A 59 -3.59 -3.37 10.42
CA ILE A 59 -3.83 -4.18 9.21
C ILE A 59 -3.20 -5.58 9.35
N GLY A 60 -1.99 -5.67 9.91
CA GLY A 60 -1.31 -6.94 10.18
C GLY A 60 -2.06 -7.81 11.20
N VAL A 61 -2.51 -7.23 12.31
CA VAL A 61 -3.30 -7.94 13.33
C VAL A 61 -4.63 -8.43 12.74
N PHE A 62 -5.32 -7.59 11.96
CA PHE A 62 -6.57 -7.97 11.29
C PHE A 62 -6.36 -9.16 10.34
N ALA A 63 -5.25 -9.20 9.61
CA ALA A 63 -4.94 -10.32 8.71
C ALA A 63 -4.82 -11.66 9.46
N ILE A 64 -4.18 -11.65 10.64
CA ILE A 64 -3.99 -12.82 11.49
C ILE A 64 -5.32 -13.24 12.14
N LEU A 65 -6.08 -12.30 12.70
CA LEU A 65 -7.35 -12.59 13.37
C LEU A 65 -8.39 -13.20 12.43
N ILE A 66 -8.45 -12.71 11.18
CA ILE A 66 -9.39 -13.21 10.16
C ILE A 66 -8.88 -14.54 9.55
N ARG A 67 -7.64 -14.97 9.84
CA ARG A 67 -6.96 -16.13 9.23
C ARG A 67 -6.99 -16.12 7.71
N LYS A 68 -6.80 -14.93 7.13
CA LYS A 68 -6.76 -14.70 5.69
C LYS A 68 -5.43 -14.06 5.31
N GLU A 69 -4.33 -14.59 5.86
CA GLU A 69 -3.00 -13.98 5.72
C GLU A 69 -2.53 -13.97 4.26
N LEU A 70 -2.88 -14.99 3.48
CA LEU A 70 -2.50 -15.12 2.07
C LEU A 70 -3.11 -14.06 1.16
N LEU A 71 -4.16 -13.37 1.59
CA LEU A 71 -4.81 -12.31 0.81
C LEU A 71 -4.24 -10.92 1.10
N LEU A 72 -3.54 -10.78 2.23
CA LEU A 72 -2.91 -9.52 2.63
C LEU A 72 -1.92 -9.00 1.59
N PRO A 73 -1.06 -9.83 0.93
CA PRO A 73 -0.14 -9.33 -0.08
C PRO A 73 -0.82 -8.71 -1.30
N ILE A 74 -2.00 -9.21 -1.67
CA ILE A 74 -2.78 -8.67 -2.79
C ILE A 74 -3.38 -7.32 -2.37
N LEU A 75 -4.04 -7.28 -1.21
CA LEU A 75 -4.66 -6.07 -0.68
C LEU A 75 -3.63 -4.95 -0.45
N CYS A 76 -2.48 -5.29 0.12
CA CYS A 76 -1.39 -4.37 0.43
C CYS A 76 -0.38 -4.22 -0.72
N GLY A 77 -0.72 -4.61 -1.95
CA GLY A 77 0.22 -4.69 -3.06
C GLY A 77 0.99 -3.38 -3.34
N ILE A 78 0.35 -2.22 -3.13
CA ILE A 78 1.03 -0.91 -3.26
C ILE A 78 2.06 -0.71 -2.15
N PHE A 79 1.74 -1.02 -0.90
CA PHE A 79 2.68 -0.93 0.22
C PHE A 79 3.88 -1.85 0.02
N ILE A 80 3.63 -3.06 -0.49
CA ILE A 80 4.69 -4.02 -0.83
C ILE A 80 5.55 -3.46 -1.96
N ALA A 81 4.97 -2.94 -3.03
CA ALA A 81 5.74 -2.34 -4.13
C ALA A 81 6.62 -1.18 -3.66
N GLU A 82 6.11 -0.32 -2.78
CA GLU A 82 6.85 0.79 -2.18
C GLU A 82 8.05 0.31 -1.34
N PHE A 83 7.80 -0.65 -0.44
CA PHE A 83 8.85 -1.26 0.38
C PHE A 83 9.90 -1.98 -0.47
N THR A 84 9.47 -2.82 -1.41
CA THR A 84 10.33 -3.60 -2.29
C THR A 84 11.16 -2.70 -3.19
N SER A 85 10.61 -1.60 -3.70
CA SER A 85 11.38 -0.63 -4.49
C SER A 85 12.55 -0.04 -3.69
N SER A 86 12.32 0.32 -2.42
CA SER A 86 13.33 0.88 -1.53
C SER A 86 14.36 -0.17 -1.09
N PHE A 87 13.92 -1.41 -0.89
CA PHE A 87 14.80 -2.54 -0.59
C PHE A 87 15.74 -2.82 -1.77
N ILE A 88 15.19 -2.99 -2.98
CA ILE A 88 15.95 -3.21 -4.21
C ILE A 88 16.93 -2.06 -4.45
N GLN A 89 16.48 -0.80 -4.32
CA GLN A 89 17.33 0.37 -4.53
C GLN A 89 18.54 0.36 -3.59
N ARG A 90 18.33 0.17 -2.29
CA ARG A 90 19.41 0.17 -1.29
C ARG A 90 20.35 -1.02 -1.48
N PHE A 91 19.81 -2.20 -1.71
CA PHE A 91 20.58 -3.42 -1.90
C PHE A 91 21.44 -3.34 -3.17
N TYR A 92 20.85 -2.95 -4.30
CA TYR A 92 21.53 -2.86 -5.58
C TYR A 92 22.59 -1.75 -5.61
N PHE A 93 22.30 -0.59 -5.01
CA PHE A 93 23.28 0.49 -4.90
C PHE A 93 24.49 0.07 -4.05
N LYS A 94 24.25 -0.63 -2.93
CA LYS A 94 25.33 -1.18 -2.10
C LYS A 94 26.15 -2.23 -2.86
N TYR A 95 25.48 -3.16 -3.52
CA TYR A 95 26.12 -4.24 -4.28
C TYR A 95 27.00 -3.72 -5.41
N THR A 96 26.47 -2.82 -6.25
CA THR A 96 27.21 -2.23 -7.38
C THR A 96 28.39 -1.38 -6.92
N ARG A 97 28.22 -0.60 -5.84
CA ARG A 97 29.31 0.17 -5.23
C ARG A 97 30.44 -0.73 -4.74
N MET A 98 30.12 -1.88 -4.13
CA MET A 98 31.13 -2.85 -3.68
C MET A 98 31.86 -3.55 -4.84
N ARG A 99 31.16 -3.83 -5.95
CA ARG A 99 31.71 -4.57 -7.10
C ARG A 99 32.50 -3.69 -8.08
N THR A 100 32.02 -2.47 -8.34
CA THR A 100 32.51 -1.62 -9.45
C THR A 100 33.02 -0.26 -8.99
N GLY A 101 33.01 0.02 -7.68
CA GLY A 101 33.39 1.31 -7.10
C GLY A 101 32.37 2.44 -7.31
N LYS A 102 31.42 2.28 -8.25
CA LYS A 102 30.33 3.23 -8.52
C LYS A 102 28.99 2.63 -8.15
N GLY A 103 28.18 3.38 -7.39
CA GLY A 103 26.83 2.96 -7.02
C GLY A 103 25.85 3.28 -8.15
N VAL A 104 25.14 2.25 -8.63
CA VAL A 104 24.12 2.40 -9.69
C VAL A 104 22.73 2.38 -9.06
N ARG A 105 21.86 3.27 -9.53
CA ARG A 105 20.47 3.38 -9.06
C ARG A 105 19.52 2.61 -9.99
N VAL A 106 18.61 1.82 -9.44
CA VAL A 106 17.59 1.11 -10.25
C VAL A 106 16.45 2.06 -10.61
N PHE A 107 15.89 2.72 -9.60
CA PHE A 107 14.86 3.74 -9.73
C PHE A 107 15.49 5.14 -9.67
N LYS A 108 14.87 6.11 -10.35
CA LYS A 108 15.20 7.55 -10.28
C LYS A 108 15.37 8.03 -8.83
N MET A 109 14.39 7.68 -7.98
CA MET A 109 14.43 7.81 -6.53
C MET A 109 13.58 6.70 -5.93
N ALA A 110 13.91 6.26 -4.73
CA ALA A 110 13.06 5.39 -3.92
C ALA A 110 12.59 6.18 -2.70
N PRO A 111 11.34 6.01 -2.23
CA PRO A 111 10.38 4.97 -2.66
C PRO A 111 9.70 5.25 -4.03
N LEU A 112 8.84 4.33 -4.48
CA LEU A 112 8.30 4.29 -5.85
C LEU A 112 7.51 5.55 -6.21
N HIS A 113 6.78 6.17 -5.27
CA HIS A 113 6.09 7.42 -5.54
C HIS A 113 7.05 8.56 -5.95
N HIS A 114 8.22 8.67 -5.33
CA HIS A 114 9.22 9.68 -5.74
C HIS A 114 9.80 9.40 -7.12
N HIS A 115 9.88 8.14 -7.53
CA HIS A 115 10.26 7.78 -8.89
C HIS A 115 9.32 8.44 -9.93
N PHE A 116 8.02 8.49 -9.65
CA PHE A 116 7.02 9.06 -10.55
C PHE A 116 6.98 10.60 -10.54
N GLN A 117 7.45 11.22 -9.46
CA GLN A 117 7.54 12.67 -9.30
C GLN A 117 8.78 13.29 -9.98
N LEU A 118 9.74 12.48 -10.41
CA LEU A 118 10.94 12.95 -11.09
C LEU A 118 10.81 12.81 -12.61
N PRO A 119 11.27 13.79 -13.41
CA PRO A 119 11.39 13.60 -14.85
C PRO A 119 12.43 12.52 -15.15
N GLY A 120 12.17 11.72 -16.18
CA GLY A 120 13.14 10.77 -16.73
C GLY A 120 13.84 11.35 -17.96
N GLY A 121 15.07 10.95 -18.23
CA GLY A 121 15.79 11.39 -19.43
C GLY A 121 17.25 10.94 -19.48
N ALA A 122 18.01 11.49 -20.43
CA ALA A 122 19.44 11.22 -20.57
C ALA A 122 20.25 11.63 -19.33
N ALA A 123 19.81 12.69 -18.64
CA ALA A 123 20.44 13.20 -17.41
C ALA A 123 20.13 12.38 -16.14
N THR A 124 19.28 11.34 -16.21
CA THR A 124 18.96 10.53 -15.04
C THR A 124 19.80 9.25 -15.01
N ASP A 125 20.69 9.16 -14.03
CA ASP A 125 21.58 8.01 -13.77
C ASP A 125 20.86 6.83 -13.11
N SER A 126 19.68 6.44 -13.64
CA SER A 126 18.94 5.26 -13.21
C SER A 126 18.70 4.29 -14.35
N ILE A 127 18.64 3.00 -14.01
CA ILE A 127 18.37 1.93 -14.98
C ILE A 127 16.94 2.08 -15.53
N LEU A 128 15.95 2.20 -14.64
CA LEU A 128 14.57 2.47 -15.03
C LEU A 128 14.36 3.98 -15.18
N LYS A 129 14.09 4.42 -16.40
CA LYS A 129 13.91 5.85 -16.74
C LYS A 129 12.46 6.25 -17.01
N ARG A 130 11.56 5.27 -17.23
CA ARG A 130 10.14 5.53 -17.47
C ARG A 130 9.40 5.74 -16.14
N PRO A 131 8.50 6.72 -16.02
CA PRO A 131 8.05 7.65 -17.06
C PRO A 131 9.02 8.81 -17.30
N ILE A 132 9.08 9.29 -18.54
CA ILE A 132 9.91 10.43 -18.95
C ILE A 132 9.30 11.75 -18.43
N ALA A 133 7.98 11.91 -18.60
CA ALA A 133 7.26 13.05 -18.05
C ALA A 133 7.03 12.89 -16.53
N LYS A 134 7.25 13.98 -15.78
CA LYS A 134 6.94 14.09 -14.36
C LYS A 134 5.42 14.02 -14.13
N ILE A 135 5.01 13.27 -13.12
CA ILE A 135 3.61 13.24 -12.66
C ILE A 135 3.45 14.27 -11.52
N PRO A 136 2.46 15.18 -11.60
CA PRO A 136 2.18 16.12 -10.51
C PRO A 136 1.87 15.40 -9.20
N GLU A 137 2.29 15.98 -8.09
CA GLU A 137 2.14 15.39 -6.75
C GLU A 137 0.68 15.10 -6.40
N ALA A 138 -0.25 16.03 -6.67
CA ALA A 138 -1.68 15.82 -6.44
C ALA A 138 -2.28 14.67 -7.29
N LYS A 139 -1.70 14.38 -8.46
CA LYS A 139 -2.23 13.37 -9.40
C LYS A 139 -1.78 11.95 -9.04
N LEU A 140 -0.66 11.82 -8.33
CA LEU A 140 -0.06 10.53 -8.02
C LEU A 140 -0.87 9.72 -6.98
N PRO A 141 -1.28 10.28 -5.82
CA PRO A 141 -2.15 9.58 -4.86
C PRO A 141 -3.43 9.07 -5.50
N MET A 142 -4.09 9.87 -6.36
CA MET A 142 -5.30 9.44 -7.06
C MET A 142 -5.08 8.18 -7.92
N ARG A 143 -3.94 8.08 -8.61
CA ARG A 143 -3.59 6.88 -9.40
C ARG A 143 -3.34 5.68 -8.52
N PHE A 144 -2.68 5.87 -7.38
CA PHE A 144 -2.43 4.81 -6.42
C PHE A 144 -3.73 4.35 -5.77
N TRP A 145 -4.67 5.26 -5.47
CA TRP A 145 -6.00 4.88 -5.00
C TRP A 145 -6.77 4.05 -6.02
N LEU A 146 -6.72 4.41 -7.31
CA LEU A 146 -7.36 3.61 -8.37
C LEU A 146 -6.80 2.17 -8.40
N ILE A 147 -5.47 2.02 -8.32
CA ILE A 147 -4.83 0.70 -8.27
C ILE A 147 -5.20 -0.02 -6.95
N GLY A 148 -5.24 0.69 -5.83
CA GLY A 148 -5.56 0.13 -4.53
C GLY A 148 -7.00 -0.38 -4.45
N ILE A 149 -7.95 0.37 -5.00
CA ILE A 149 -9.36 -0.05 -5.13
C ILE A 149 -9.44 -1.29 -6.02
N LEU A 150 -8.73 -1.33 -7.15
CA LEU A 150 -8.70 -2.50 -8.02
C LEU A 150 -8.13 -3.73 -7.30
N LEU A 151 -7.04 -3.59 -6.55
CA LEU A 151 -6.47 -4.67 -5.74
C LEU A 151 -7.43 -5.13 -4.63
N ALA A 152 -8.16 -4.20 -4.01
CA ALA A 152 -9.18 -4.52 -3.02
C ALA A 152 -10.34 -5.32 -3.65
N VAL A 153 -10.82 -4.92 -4.83
CA VAL A 153 -11.84 -5.66 -5.58
C VAL A 153 -11.35 -7.08 -5.92
N VAL A 154 -10.12 -7.21 -6.45
CA VAL A 154 -9.51 -8.52 -6.74
C VAL A 154 -9.42 -9.37 -5.48
N THR A 155 -9.08 -8.77 -4.34
CA THR A 155 -9.04 -9.47 -3.04
C THR A 155 -10.41 -10.03 -2.65
N ILE A 156 -11.48 -9.22 -2.79
CA ILE A 156 -12.87 -9.64 -2.49
C ILE A 156 -13.33 -10.73 -3.46
N VAL A 157 -13.02 -10.61 -4.76
CA VAL A 157 -13.38 -11.65 -5.75
C VAL A 157 -12.66 -12.97 -5.45
N THR A 158 -11.38 -12.91 -5.07
CA THR A 158 -10.59 -14.10 -4.72
C THR A 158 -11.15 -14.79 -3.47
N LEU A 159 -11.75 -14.04 -2.54
CA LEU A 159 -12.47 -14.62 -1.39
C LEU A 159 -13.67 -15.46 -1.81
N LYS A 160 -14.40 -15.05 -2.87
CA LYS A 160 -15.61 -15.74 -3.36
C LYS A 160 -15.35 -17.00 -4.17
N ILE A 161 -14.15 -17.16 -4.72
CA ILE A 161 -13.79 -18.29 -5.61
C ILE A 161 -13.42 -19.54 -4.79
N ARG A 162 -13.40 -19.46 -3.45
CA ARG A 162 -13.14 -20.57 -2.54
C ARG A 162 -14.37 -20.93 -1.71
#